data_AF-A0A1C3MW92-F1
#
_entry.id   AF-A0A1C3MW92-F1
#
_cell.length_a   1.000
_cell.length_b   1.000
_cell.length_c   1.000
_cell.angle_alpha   90.00
_cell.angle_beta   90.00
_cell.angle_gamma   90.00
#
_symmetry.space_group_name_H-M   'P 1'
#
loop_
_entity.id
_entity.type
_entity.pdbx_description
1 polymer ?
#
loop_
_entity_poly.entity_id
_entity_poly.type
_entity_poly.pdbx_seq_one_letter_code
_entity_poly.pdbx_strand_id
1 'polypeptide(L)'
;MLSYPATIPLSSRTLSHLAECIRGHRRQRRSRWRRLDPGRQALLTLAHLRNGDTYTRLAAGFGIGVTTAWRYVREAVDLLAAAADDLATAMERIRKLAYAILDGTLIPIDRVADQRPYYSGKHKRHGVNVQVIADAAGRLVWASAALPGAIHDLSAARVHGIIDALSSADVMTFADKGYQGAGGSVRTPFKRHRYRPKLSRRQEAVNRAHARVRARGERAIATLKTWKLLTKLRCCPRRATAIVQAILVLHRVETSPYS
;
A
#
# COMPACT_ATOMS: atom_id res chain seq x y z
N MET A 1 -7.88 34.27 8.51
CA MET A 1 -7.72 32.82 8.77
C MET A 1 -6.63 32.63 9.82
N LEU A 2 -6.84 31.73 10.78
CA LEU A 2 -5.80 31.32 11.72
C LEU A 2 -4.94 30.23 11.07
N SER A 3 -3.63 30.28 11.29
CA SER A 3 -2.69 29.28 10.77
C SER A 3 -2.01 28.56 11.92
N TYR A 4 -1.67 27.29 11.71
CA TYR A 4 -0.85 26.53 12.65
C TYR A 4 0.22 25.74 11.88
N PRO A 5 1.44 25.63 12.42
CA PRO A 5 2.51 24.87 11.78
C PRO A 5 2.22 23.38 11.87
N ALA A 6 2.40 22.66 10.76
CA ALA A 6 2.25 21.21 10.70
C ALA A 6 3.49 20.58 10.08
N THR A 7 3.97 19.49 10.68
CA THR A 7 5.13 18.74 10.19
C THR A 7 4.68 17.56 9.33
N ILE A 8 5.43 17.27 8.28
CA ILE A 8 5.31 16.04 7.49
C ILE A 8 6.50 15.17 7.86
N PRO A 9 6.31 14.02 8.54
CA PRO A 9 7.41 13.16 8.96
C PRO A 9 7.91 12.32 7.77
N LEU A 10 8.61 13.00 6.85
CA LEU A 10 9.29 12.48 5.66
C LEU A 10 10.60 13.24 5.45
N SER A 11 11.59 12.59 4.85
CA SER A 11 12.87 13.19 4.53
C SER A 11 12.80 14.24 3.42
N SER A 12 13.79 15.15 3.39
CA SER A 12 14.01 16.07 2.28
C SER A 12 14.29 15.34 0.95
N ARG A 13 14.80 14.11 1.02
CA ARG A 13 15.02 13.23 -0.14
C ARG A 13 13.72 12.84 -0.81
N THR A 14 12.72 12.45 -0.03
CA THR A 14 11.38 12.13 -0.55
C THR A 14 10.74 13.35 -1.24
N LEU A 15 10.92 14.55 -0.67
CA LEU A 15 10.50 15.79 -1.32
C LEU A 15 11.24 16.05 -2.64
N SER A 16 12.56 15.94 -2.63
CA SER A 16 13.43 16.21 -3.79
C SER A 16 13.13 15.25 -4.94
N HIS A 17 12.99 13.96 -4.64
CA HIS A 17 12.64 12.93 -5.63
C HIS A 17 11.32 13.25 -6.33
N LEU A 18 10.26 13.55 -5.58
CA LEU A 18 8.97 13.89 -6.19
C LEU A 18 9.04 15.20 -6.99
N ALA A 19 9.76 16.20 -6.49
CA ALA A 19 9.96 17.46 -7.20
C ALA A 19 10.70 17.25 -8.54
N GLU A 20 11.67 16.35 -8.59
CA GLU A 20 12.39 15.97 -9.81
C GLU A 20 11.49 15.25 -10.81
N CYS A 21 10.69 14.29 -10.37
CA CYS A 21 9.69 13.60 -11.20
C CYS A 21 8.73 14.61 -11.84
N ILE A 22 8.20 15.55 -11.04
CA ILE A 22 7.32 16.62 -11.54
C ILE A 22 8.05 17.54 -12.51
N ARG A 23 9.31 17.91 -12.22
CA ARG A 23 10.12 18.78 -13.08
C ARG A 23 10.38 18.13 -14.44
N GLY A 24 10.75 16.85 -14.45
CA GLY A 24 10.94 16.06 -15.67
C GLY A 24 9.66 15.98 -16.50
N HIS A 25 8.54 15.64 -15.86
CA HIS A 25 7.24 15.57 -16.53
C HIS A 25 6.80 16.91 -17.14
N ARG A 26 6.93 18.01 -16.40
CA ARG A 26 6.56 19.34 -16.89
C ARG A 26 7.43 19.79 -18.07
N ARG A 27 8.71 19.42 -18.09
CA ARG A 27 9.62 19.67 -19.23
C ARG A 27 9.15 18.92 -20.48
N GLN A 28 8.83 17.63 -20.35
CA GLN A 28 8.33 16.80 -21.46
C GLN A 28 7.01 17.35 -22.03
N ARG A 29 6.07 17.74 -21.15
CA ARG A 29 4.76 18.30 -21.56
C ARG A 29 4.79 19.77 -21.98
N ARG A 30 5.95 20.43 -21.93
CA ARG A 30 6.12 21.88 -22.15
C ARG A 30 5.19 22.75 -21.27
N SER A 31 4.73 22.24 -20.13
CA SER A 31 3.82 22.95 -19.21
C SER A 31 4.60 23.71 -18.14
N ARG A 32 5.34 24.75 -18.53
CA ARG A 32 6.25 25.50 -17.64
C ARG A 32 5.51 26.42 -16.66
N TRP A 33 4.40 27.02 -17.09
CA TRP A 33 3.67 28.03 -16.32
C TRP A 33 2.60 27.40 -15.44
N ARG A 34 2.92 27.24 -14.14
CA ARG A 34 2.02 26.70 -13.12
C ARG A 34 2.14 27.54 -11.85
N ARG A 35 1.06 27.65 -11.07
CA ARG A 35 1.03 28.48 -9.86
C ARG A 35 2.01 28.04 -8.79
N LEU A 36 2.26 26.73 -8.69
CA LEU A 36 3.28 26.18 -7.80
C LEU A 36 4.46 25.67 -8.63
N ASP A 37 5.68 25.95 -8.18
CA ASP A 37 6.88 25.27 -8.66
C ASP A 37 6.83 23.76 -8.32
N PRO A 38 7.70 22.93 -8.92
CA PRO A 38 7.71 21.49 -8.66
C PRO A 38 7.89 21.10 -7.18
N GLY A 39 8.70 21.85 -6.42
CA GLY A 39 8.94 21.59 -5.00
C GLY A 39 7.70 21.85 -4.16
N ARG A 40 7.01 22.96 -4.40
CA ARG A 40 5.73 23.24 -3.72
C ARG A 40 4.61 22.27 -4.13
N GLN A 41 4.54 21.84 -5.38
CA GLN A 41 3.60 20.78 -5.80
C GLN A 41 3.91 19.44 -5.11
N ALA A 42 5.19 19.09 -5.00
CA ALA A 42 5.63 17.89 -4.29
C ALA A 42 5.23 17.96 -2.81
N LEU A 43 5.53 19.06 -2.12
CA LEU A 43 5.17 19.27 -0.72
C LEU A 43 3.66 19.16 -0.48
N LEU A 44 2.87 19.79 -1.36
CA LEU A 44 1.40 19.72 -1.32
C LEU A 44 0.91 18.26 -1.43
N THR A 45 1.52 17.48 -2.32
CA THR A 45 1.17 16.07 -2.53
C THR A 45 1.58 15.21 -1.34
N LEU A 46 2.78 15.42 -0.80
CA LEU A 46 3.27 14.69 0.38
C LEU A 46 2.41 14.98 1.61
N ALA A 47 1.98 16.23 1.81
CA ALA A 47 1.04 16.59 2.88
C ALA A 47 -0.28 15.81 2.75
N HIS A 48 -0.82 15.73 1.52
CA HIS A 48 -2.03 14.95 1.27
C HIS A 48 -1.86 13.46 1.57
N LEU A 49 -0.82 12.82 1.02
CA LEU A 49 -0.60 11.37 1.16
C LEU A 49 -0.23 10.97 2.60
N ARG A 50 0.70 11.73 3.22
CA ARG A 50 1.26 11.43 4.53
C ARG A 50 0.34 11.82 5.67
N ASN A 51 -0.15 13.06 5.66
CA ASN A 51 -0.95 13.62 6.75
C ASN A 51 -2.46 13.45 6.54
N GLY A 52 -2.90 13.18 5.31
CA GLY A 52 -4.33 13.09 4.99
C GLY A 52 -5.01 14.46 4.90
N ASP A 53 -4.24 15.53 4.68
CA ASP A 53 -4.78 16.89 4.58
C ASP A 53 -5.77 17.02 3.43
N THR A 54 -6.92 17.65 3.67
CA THR A 54 -7.96 17.83 2.64
C THR A 54 -7.54 18.82 1.57
N TYR A 55 -8.09 18.68 0.36
CA TYR A 55 -7.79 19.63 -0.73
C TYR A 55 -8.17 21.07 -0.38
N THR A 56 -9.23 21.29 0.40
CA THR A 56 -9.63 22.63 0.88
C THR A 56 -8.55 23.26 1.76
N ARG A 57 -8.01 22.49 2.70
CA ARG A 57 -6.95 22.93 3.60
C ARG A 57 -5.65 23.18 2.86
N LEU A 58 -5.27 22.28 1.96
CA LEU A 58 -4.07 22.45 1.12
C LEU A 58 -4.20 23.65 0.19
N ALA A 59 -5.37 23.85 -0.43
CA ALA A 59 -5.64 25.00 -1.29
C ALA A 59 -5.43 26.33 -0.54
N ALA A 60 -6.00 26.45 0.65
CA ALA A 60 -5.84 27.63 1.49
C ALA A 60 -4.38 27.84 1.92
N GLY A 61 -3.71 26.78 2.39
CA GLY A 61 -2.31 26.87 2.86
C GLY A 61 -1.30 27.20 1.75
N PHE A 62 -1.59 26.81 0.50
CA PHE A 62 -0.72 27.06 -0.65
C PHE A 62 -1.15 28.28 -1.50
N GLY A 63 -2.25 28.95 -1.16
CA GLY A 63 -2.74 30.12 -1.90
C GLY A 63 -3.23 29.79 -3.32
N ILE A 64 -3.83 28.61 -3.52
CA ILE A 64 -4.33 28.14 -4.82
C ILE A 64 -5.80 27.71 -4.72
N GLY A 65 -6.49 27.59 -5.86
CA GLY A 65 -7.85 27.06 -5.88
C GLY A 65 -7.90 25.55 -5.57
N VAL A 66 -9.01 25.09 -4.97
CA VAL A 66 -9.23 23.67 -4.62
C VAL A 66 -9.07 22.74 -5.82
N THR A 67 -9.61 23.12 -6.98
CA THR A 67 -9.45 22.37 -8.23
C THR A 67 -7.99 22.27 -8.67
N THR A 68 -7.18 23.29 -8.39
CA THR A 68 -5.74 23.28 -8.68
C THR A 68 -5.01 22.32 -7.75
N ALA A 69 -5.32 22.35 -6.44
CA ALA A 69 -4.76 21.41 -5.48
C ALA A 69 -5.09 19.96 -5.86
N TRP A 70 -6.36 19.67 -6.17
CA TRP A 70 -6.79 18.35 -6.64
C TRP A 70 -6.05 17.90 -7.90
N ARG A 71 -5.95 18.77 -8.93
CA ARG A 71 -5.23 18.45 -10.18
C ARG A 71 -3.75 18.15 -9.94
N TYR A 72 -3.12 18.94 -9.07
CA TYR A 72 -1.70 18.79 -8.74
C TYR A 72 -1.40 17.50 -7.97
N VAL A 73 -2.22 17.15 -6.97
CA VAL A 73 -2.11 15.87 -6.27
C VAL A 73 -2.34 14.72 -7.23
N ARG A 74 -3.40 14.79 -8.04
CA ARG A 74 -3.74 13.72 -8.99
C ARG A 74 -2.59 13.44 -9.95
N GLU A 75 -2.05 14.49 -10.56
CA GLU A 75 -0.91 14.39 -11.47
C GLU A 75 0.31 13.78 -10.78
N ALA A 76 0.68 14.26 -9.59
CA ALA A 76 1.83 13.73 -8.87
C ALA A 76 1.65 12.26 -8.47
N VAL A 77 0.44 11.86 -8.06
CA VAL A 77 0.11 10.46 -7.78
C VAL A 77 0.19 9.60 -9.03
N ASP A 78 -0.31 10.08 -10.17
CA ASP A 78 -0.25 9.34 -11.44
C ASP A 78 1.20 9.16 -11.91
N LEU A 79 2.06 10.17 -11.73
CA LEU A 79 3.49 10.08 -12.04
C LEU A 79 4.21 9.04 -11.17
N LEU A 80 3.96 9.07 -9.87
CA LEU A 80 4.55 8.09 -8.95
C LEU A 80 4.02 6.68 -9.22
N ALA A 81 2.72 6.53 -9.47
CA ALA A 81 2.12 5.23 -9.76
C ALA A 81 2.69 4.61 -11.05
N ALA A 82 2.99 5.43 -12.06
CA ALA A 82 3.62 4.96 -13.30
C ALA A 82 5.09 4.52 -13.10
N ALA A 83 5.75 4.99 -12.03
CA ALA A 83 7.11 4.59 -11.67
C ALA A 83 7.16 3.41 -10.69
N ALA A 84 6.01 2.86 -10.28
CA ALA A 84 5.96 1.77 -9.33
C ALA A 84 6.32 0.43 -9.98
N ASP A 85 7.14 -0.36 -9.29
CA ASP A 85 7.50 -1.70 -9.73
C ASP A 85 6.27 -2.60 -9.84
N ASP A 86 6.19 -3.33 -10.96
CA ASP A 86 5.31 -4.47 -11.07
C ASP A 86 5.79 -5.65 -10.19
N LEU A 87 4.98 -6.71 -10.15
CA LEU A 87 5.31 -7.89 -9.37
C LEU A 87 6.60 -8.55 -9.87
N ALA A 88 6.84 -8.60 -11.18
CA ALA A 88 8.03 -9.23 -11.75
C ALA A 88 9.33 -8.55 -11.27
N THR A 89 9.37 -7.22 -11.36
CA THR A 89 10.48 -6.40 -10.87
C THR A 89 10.65 -6.54 -9.36
N ALA A 90 9.54 -6.59 -8.61
CA ALA A 90 9.59 -6.82 -7.17
C ALA A 90 10.15 -8.19 -6.80
N MET A 91 9.87 -9.22 -7.61
CA MET A 91 10.33 -10.59 -7.38
C MET A 91 11.84 -10.75 -7.48
N GLU A 92 12.55 -9.86 -8.20
CA GLU A 92 14.02 -9.84 -8.22
C GLU A 92 14.63 -9.59 -6.84
N ARG A 93 13.94 -8.82 -6.00
CA ARG A 93 14.32 -8.57 -4.59
C ARG A 93 13.75 -9.62 -3.65
N ILE A 94 12.49 -10.02 -3.86
CA ILE A 94 11.80 -10.99 -2.99
C ILE A 94 12.50 -12.35 -3.01
N ARG A 95 13.03 -12.81 -4.15
CA ARG A 95 13.77 -14.08 -4.25
C ARG A 95 15.06 -14.14 -3.43
N LYS A 96 15.58 -12.99 -3.00
CA LYS A 96 16.81 -12.89 -2.18
C LYS A 96 16.50 -12.90 -0.69
N LEU A 97 15.22 -12.93 -0.30
CA LEU A 97 14.80 -12.95 1.10
C LEU A 97 14.90 -14.36 1.67
N ALA A 98 15.29 -14.47 2.94
CA ALA A 98 15.26 -15.75 3.66
C ALA A 98 13.82 -16.32 3.74
N TYR A 99 12.84 -15.44 3.91
CA TYR A 99 11.43 -15.73 3.74
C TYR A 99 10.65 -14.43 3.51
N ALA A 100 9.48 -14.56 2.89
CA ALA A 100 8.51 -13.49 2.74
C ALA A 100 7.34 -13.67 3.72
N ILE A 101 6.69 -12.55 4.06
CA ILE A 101 5.40 -12.56 4.77
C ILE A 101 4.36 -11.98 3.82
N LEU A 102 3.34 -12.77 3.51
CA LEU A 102 2.20 -12.36 2.69
C LEU A 102 1.01 -12.05 3.60
N ASP A 103 0.43 -10.87 3.42
CA ASP A 103 -0.73 -10.46 4.18
C ASP A 103 -1.71 -9.58 3.39
N GLY A 104 -2.98 -9.66 3.75
CA GLY A 104 -4.05 -8.88 3.13
C GLY A 104 -4.47 -7.74 4.05
N THR A 105 -4.65 -6.55 3.51
CA THR A 105 -5.19 -5.41 4.26
C THR A 105 -6.37 -4.78 3.54
N LEU A 106 -7.42 -4.49 4.31
CA LEU A 106 -8.57 -3.72 3.83
C LEU A 106 -8.33 -2.23 4.09
N ILE A 107 -8.27 -1.44 3.02
CA ILE A 107 -8.26 0.02 3.09
C ILE A 107 -9.72 0.51 3.07
N PRO A 108 -10.20 1.16 4.14
CA PRO A 108 -11.58 1.66 4.18
C PRO A 108 -11.83 2.72 3.11
N ILE A 109 -13.02 2.68 2.51
CA ILE A 109 -13.48 3.67 1.54
C ILE A 109 -14.85 4.22 1.99
N ASP A 110 -15.24 5.38 1.47
CA ASP A 110 -16.62 5.84 1.60
C ASP A 110 -17.60 4.94 0.83
N ARG A 111 -18.85 4.88 1.30
CA ARG A 111 -19.88 4.10 0.61
C ARG A 111 -20.07 4.67 -0.81
N VAL A 112 -19.98 3.78 -1.80
CA VAL A 112 -20.23 4.11 -3.21
C VAL A 112 -21.60 3.57 -3.63
N ALA A 113 -22.16 4.10 -4.73
CA ALA A 113 -23.47 3.67 -5.23
C ALA A 113 -23.51 2.15 -5.49
N ASP A 114 -22.50 1.63 -6.19
CA ASP A 114 -22.28 0.18 -6.34
C ASP A 114 -21.51 -0.40 -5.15
N GLN A 115 -22.20 -0.52 -4.01
CA GLN A 115 -21.57 -0.85 -2.72
C GLN A 115 -21.22 -2.32 -2.52
N ARG A 116 -21.94 -3.26 -3.16
CA ARG A 116 -21.84 -4.71 -2.87
C ARG A 116 -20.43 -5.28 -3.05
N PRO A 117 -19.71 -4.99 -4.16
CA PRO A 117 -18.36 -5.55 -4.37
C PRO A 117 -17.35 -5.06 -3.32
N TYR A 118 -17.59 -3.90 -2.72
CA TYR A 118 -16.67 -3.26 -1.79
C TYR A 118 -16.97 -3.60 -0.33
N TYR A 119 -18.11 -4.22 -0.02
CA TYR A 119 -18.46 -4.58 1.35
C TYR A 119 -17.72 -5.84 1.79
N SER A 120 -16.80 -5.70 2.75
CA SER A 120 -16.10 -6.83 3.34
C SER A 120 -16.89 -7.39 4.52
N GLY A 121 -17.41 -8.62 4.39
CA GLY A 121 -18.08 -9.31 5.50
C GLY A 121 -17.16 -9.54 6.71
N LYS A 122 -15.87 -9.82 6.46
CA LYS A 122 -14.83 -10.01 7.50
C LYS A 122 -14.65 -8.76 8.36
N HIS A 123 -14.66 -7.58 7.76
CA HIS A 123 -14.38 -6.32 8.44
C HIS A 123 -15.63 -5.46 8.71
N LYS A 124 -16.81 -5.94 8.29
CA LYS A 124 -18.12 -5.25 8.36
C LYS A 124 -18.09 -3.80 7.86
N ARG A 125 -17.30 -3.54 6.81
CA ARG A 125 -17.08 -2.19 6.27
C ARG A 125 -16.81 -2.22 4.77
N HIS A 126 -17.05 -1.09 4.11
CA HIS A 126 -16.66 -0.88 2.71
C HIS A 126 -15.17 -0.60 2.63
N GLY A 127 -14.51 -1.22 1.66
CA GLY A 127 -13.09 -1.03 1.44
C GLY A 127 -12.61 -1.64 0.14
N VAL A 128 -11.31 -1.48 -0.08
CA VAL A 128 -10.57 -2.19 -1.13
C VAL A 128 -9.53 -3.09 -0.48
N ASN A 129 -9.37 -4.29 -1.01
CA ASN A 129 -8.39 -5.27 -0.55
C ASN A 129 -7.07 -5.05 -1.28
N VAL A 130 -5.97 -4.98 -0.53
CA VAL A 130 -4.60 -4.88 -1.04
C VAL A 130 -3.77 -5.97 -0.40
N GLN A 131 -3.01 -6.69 -1.22
CA GLN A 131 -2.08 -7.73 -0.78
C GLN A 131 -0.70 -7.10 -0.58
N VAL A 132 -0.03 -7.46 0.50
CA VAL A 132 1.23 -6.89 0.94
C VAL A 132 2.25 -8.00 1.09
N ILE A 133 3.46 -7.78 0.56
CA ILE A 133 4.62 -8.63 0.77
C ILE A 133 5.62 -7.86 1.63
N ALA A 134 6.02 -8.49 2.74
CA ALA A 134 7.02 -7.97 3.65
C ALA A 134 8.20 -8.94 3.80
N ASP A 135 9.35 -8.40 4.21
CA ASP A 135 10.52 -9.21 4.53
C ASP A 135 10.52 -9.75 5.97
N ALA A 136 11.57 -10.50 6.32
CA ALA A 136 11.76 -11.07 7.65
C ALA A 136 11.87 -10.05 8.79
N ALA A 137 12.14 -8.78 8.50
CA ALA A 137 12.16 -7.68 9.48
C ALA A 137 10.79 -6.99 9.61
N GLY A 138 9.83 -7.32 8.75
CA GLY A 138 8.54 -6.65 8.67
C GLY A 138 8.57 -5.36 7.84
N ARG A 139 9.58 -5.17 6.99
CA ARG A 139 9.65 -4.03 6.06
C ARG A 139 8.81 -4.33 4.84
N LEU A 140 8.10 -3.33 4.35
CA LEU A 140 7.26 -3.41 3.16
C LEU A 140 8.13 -3.55 1.91
N VAL A 141 7.94 -4.62 1.14
CA VAL A 141 8.70 -4.88 -0.09
C VAL A 141 7.84 -4.56 -1.32
N TRP A 142 6.57 -4.92 -1.29
CA TRP A 142 5.64 -4.72 -2.40
C TRP A 142 4.19 -4.72 -1.91
N ALA A 143 3.30 -4.06 -2.65
CA ALA A 143 1.86 -4.21 -2.46
C ALA A 143 1.12 -4.23 -3.81
N SER A 144 0.03 -4.98 -3.86
CA SER A 144 -0.74 -5.19 -5.07
C SER A 144 -1.57 -3.97 -5.48
N ALA A 145 -2.11 -4.04 -6.71
CA ALA A 145 -3.25 -3.20 -7.05
C ALA A 145 -4.42 -3.46 -6.10
N ALA A 146 -5.28 -2.45 -5.95
CA ALA A 146 -6.44 -2.54 -5.08
C ALA A 146 -7.58 -3.29 -5.78
N LEU A 147 -8.13 -4.28 -5.09
CA LEU A 147 -9.30 -5.04 -5.53
C LEU A 147 -10.52 -4.71 -4.66
N PRO A 148 -11.76 -5.01 -5.12
CA PRO A 148 -12.94 -4.86 -4.29
C PRO A 148 -12.83 -5.60 -2.94
N GLY A 149 -13.25 -4.95 -1.84
CA GLY A 149 -13.08 -5.45 -0.47
C GLY A 149 -13.82 -6.73 -0.10
N ALA A 150 -14.78 -7.16 -0.93
CA ALA A 150 -15.46 -8.46 -0.76
C ALA A 150 -14.57 -9.65 -1.19
N ILE A 151 -13.53 -9.42 -2.01
CA ILE A 151 -12.69 -10.49 -2.54
C ILE A 151 -11.83 -11.07 -1.41
N HIS A 152 -11.88 -12.39 -1.27
CA HIS A 152 -11.11 -13.15 -0.31
C HIS A 152 -9.60 -13.06 -0.59
N ASP A 153 -8.78 -13.04 0.47
CA ASP A 153 -7.33 -12.79 0.38
C ASP A 153 -6.62 -13.76 -0.57
N LEU A 154 -6.89 -15.06 -0.49
CA LEU A 154 -6.34 -16.04 -1.45
C LEU A 154 -6.73 -15.75 -2.90
N SER A 155 -7.99 -15.38 -3.15
CA SER A 155 -8.46 -15.07 -4.51
C SER A 155 -7.80 -13.81 -5.04
N ALA A 156 -7.67 -12.77 -4.21
CA ALA A 156 -6.94 -11.55 -4.55
C ALA A 156 -5.47 -11.85 -4.90
N ALA A 157 -4.80 -12.68 -4.10
CA ALA A 157 -3.41 -13.05 -4.38
C ALA A 157 -3.24 -13.87 -5.67
N ARG A 158 -4.19 -14.75 -5.99
CA ARG A 158 -4.20 -15.49 -7.27
C ARG A 158 -4.47 -14.58 -8.46
N VAL A 159 -5.44 -13.67 -8.37
CA VAL A 159 -5.72 -12.67 -9.42
C VAL A 159 -4.46 -11.85 -9.75
N HIS A 160 -3.62 -11.57 -8.76
CA HIS A 160 -2.36 -10.85 -8.95
C HIS A 160 -1.15 -11.74 -9.27
N GLY A 161 -1.33 -13.06 -9.43
CA GLY A 161 -0.23 -14.00 -9.72
C GLY A 161 0.79 -14.14 -8.59
N ILE A 162 0.49 -13.67 -7.38
CA ILE A 162 1.44 -13.64 -6.24
C ILE A 162 1.84 -15.05 -5.84
N ILE A 163 0.85 -15.96 -5.74
CA ILE A 163 1.08 -17.34 -5.29
C ILE A 163 1.98 -18.08 -6.28
N ASP A 164 1.73 -17.91 -7.58
CA ASP A 164 2.48 -18.56 -8.65
C ASP A 164 3.90 -18.00 -8.72
N ALA A 165 4.07 -16.68 -8.59
CA ALA A 165 5.38 -16.04 -8.57
C ALA A 165 6.25 -16.48 -7.38
N LEU A 166 5.68 -16.53 -6.17
CA LEU A 166 6.38 -16.98 -4.97
C LEU A 166 6.72 -18.48 -5.01
N SER A 167 5.83 -19.29 -5.59
CA SER A 167 6.06 -20.74 -5.72
C SER A 167 7.11 -21.04 -6.79
N SER A 168 7.06 -20.36 -7.93
CA SER A 168 8.02 -20.54 -9.03
C SER A 168 9.43 -20.11 -8.65
N ALA A 169 9.56 -19.16 -7.72
CA ALA A 169 10.84 -18.70 -7.18
C ALA A 169 11.27 -19.45 -5.91
N ASP A 170 10.52 -20.46 -5.47
CA ASP A 170 10.70 -21.23 -4.23
C ASP A 170 10.93 -20.36 -2.98
N VAL A 171 10.23 -19.22 -2.90
CA VAL A 171 10.36 -18.30 -1.77
C VAL A 171 9.48 -18.78 -0.63
N MET A 172 10.08 -19.30 0.44
CA MET A 172 9.35 -19.65 1.66
C MET A 172 8.51 -18.45 2.14
N THR A 173 7.19 -18.62 2.17
CA THR A 173 6.27 -17.51 2.45
C THR A 173 5.34 -17.85 3.61
N PHE A 174 5.23 -16.97 4.60
CA PHE A 174 4.30 -17.11 5.72
C PHE A 174 3.05 -16.26 5.49
N ALA A 175 1.86 -16.87 5.54
CA ALA A 175 0.58 -16.21 5.28
C ALA A 175 -0.50 -16.62 6.31
N ASP A 176 -1.54 -15.80 6.50
CA ASP A 176 -2.61 -16.13 7.46
C ASP A 176 -3.53 -17.26 6.94
N LYS A 177 -4.57 -17.54 7.72
CA LYS A 177 -5.61 -18.53 7.38
C LYS A 177 -6.42 -18.13 6.15
N GLY A 178 -6.43 -16.86 5.75
CA GLY A 178 -7.06 -16.36 4.53
C GLY A 178 -6.35 -16.85 3.26
N TYR A 179 -5.15 -17.40 3.37
CA TYR A 179 -4.42 -18.02 2.25
C TYR A 179 -4.44 -19.55 2.27
N GLN A 180 -5.28 -20.15 3.12
CA GLN A 180 -5.36 -21.61 3.19
C GLN A 180 -5.77 -22.18 1.82
N GLY A 181 -4.95 -23.09 1.29
CA GLY A 181 -5.12 -23.63 -0.06
C GLY A 181 -4.27 -22.93 -1.13
N ALA A 182 -3.39 -21.99 -0.75
CA ALA A 182 -2.38 -21.42 -1.64
C ALA A 182 -1.48 -22.50 -2.27
N GLY A 183 -0.96 -23.43 -1.45
CA GLY A 183 -0.03 -24.46 -1.91
C GLY A 183 1.39 -23.91 -2.13
N GLY A 184 2.23 -24.71 -2.79
CA GLY A 184 3.60 -24.34 -3.14
C GLY A 184 4.45 -23.95 -1.93
N SER A 185 5.13 -22.80 -2.04
CA SER A 185 6.02 -22.27 -1.00
C SER A 185 5.30 -21.52 0.13
N VAL A 186 3.96 -21.38 0.05
CA VAL A 186 3.15 -20.64 1.02
C VAL A 186 2.72 -21.51 2.20
N ARG A 187 3.15 -21.12 3.40
CA ARG A 187 2.89 -21.76 4.69
C ARG A 187 1.79 -21.02 5.45
N THR A 188 0.67 -21.69 5.70
CA THR A 188 -0.44 -21.21 6.51
C THR A 188 -0.56 -22.00 7.81
N PRO A 189 -1.06 -21.42 8.91
CA PRO A 189 -1.19 -22.14 10.17
C PRO A 189 -2.27 -23.23 10.08
N PHE A 190 -2.15 -24.28 10.90
CA PHE A 190 -3.15 -25.34 11.00
C PHE A 190 -4.49 -24.76 11.46
N LYS A 191 -5.54 -25.08 10.72
CA LYS A 191 -6.91 -24.66 11.03
C LYS A 191 -7.64 -25.75 11.81
N ARG A 192 -8.27 -25.37 12.91
CA ARG A 192 -9.26 -26.22 13.59
C ARG A 192 -10.56 -26.20 12.77
N HIS A 193 -11.10 -27.39 12.48
CA HIS A 193 -12.42 -27.53 11.86
C HIS A 193 -13.45 -27.95 12.91
N ARG A 194 -14.69 -27.44 12.80
CA ARG A 194 -15.76 -27.63 13.81
C ARG A 194 -16.01 -29.11 14.12
N TYR A 195 -15.96 -29.97 13.10
CA TYR A 195 -16.24 -31.40 13.19
C TYR A 195 -14.99 -32.29 13.15
N ARG A 196 -13.79 -31.72 13.30
CA ARG A 196 -12.53 -32.49 13.39
C ARG A 196 -11.98 -32.41 14.82
N PRO A 197 -11.11 -33.37 15.21
CA PRO A 197 -10.40 -33.30 16.47
C PRO A 197 -9.71 -31.96 16.70
N LYS A 198 -9.54 -31.59 17.97
CA LYS A 198 -8.74 -30.41 18.35
C LYS A 198 -7.32 -30.55 17.78
N LEU A 199 -6.66 -29.40 17.61
CA LEU A 199 -5.27 -29.39 17.19
C LEU A 199 -4.41 -30.11 18.24
N SER A 200 -3.47 -30.92 17.77
CA SER A 200 -2.48 -31.53 18.66
C SER A 200 -1.56 -30.45 19.26
N ARG A 201 -0.94 -30.75 20.41
CA ARG A 201 0.04 -29.86 21.04
C ARG A 201 1.16 -29.44 20.07
N ARG A 202 1.61 -30.34 19.18
CA ARG A 202 2.60 -30.04 18.13
C ARG A 202 2.06 -29.02 17.11
N GLN A 203 0.83 -29.20 16.62
CA GLN A 203 0.20 -28.25 15.70
C GLN A 203 0.00 -26.87 16.34
N GLU A 204 -0.35 -26.83 17.63
CA GLU A 204 -0.46 -25.58 18.38
C GLU A 204 0.90 -24.90 18.57
N ALA A 205 1.97 -25.66 18.82
CA ALA A 205 3.32 -25.12 18.88
C ALA A 205 3.77 -24.53 17.54
N VAL A 206 3.50 -25.22 16.42
CA VAL A 206 3.77 -24.68 15.07
C VAL A 206 2.96 -23.41 14.82
N ASN A 207 1.67 -23.39 15.18
CA ASN A 207 0.85 -22.19 15.04
C ASN A 207 1.37 -21.01 15.87
N ARG A 208 1.90 -21.24 17.08
CA ARG A 208 2.53 -20.20 17.89
C ARG A 208 3.81 -19.67 17.24
N ALA A 209 4.66 -20.53 16.70
CA ALA A 209 5.86 -20.11 15.97
C ALA A 209 5.48 -19.32 14.70
N HIS A 210 4.50 -19.80 13.93
CA HIS A 210 3.95 -19.15 12.76
C HIS A 210 3.42 -17.74 13.09
N ALA A 211 2.63 -17.61 14.16
CA ALA A 211 2.10 -16.33 14.60
C ALA A 211 3.21 -15.32 14.97
N ARG A 212 4.32 -15.76 15.58
CA ARG A 212 5.48 -14.90 15.89
C ARG A 212 6.15 -14.37 14.63
N VAL A 213 6.29 -15.19 13.59
CA VAL A 213 6.82 -14.74 12.29
C VAL A 213 5.86 -13.72 11.68
N ARG A 214 4.57 -14.04 11.64
CA ARG A 214 3.53 -13.17 11.08
C ARG A 214 3.36 -11.83 11.78
N ALA A 215 3.55 -11.77 13.09
CA ALA A 215 3.49 -10.51 13.85
C ALA A 215 4.48 -9.45 13.31
N ARG A 216 5.56 -9.87 12.62
CA ARG A 216 6.46 -8.93 11.93
C ARG A 216 5.82 -8.32 10.69
N GLY A 217 5.04 -9.09 9.92
CA GLY A 217 4.31 -8.58 8.75
C GLY A 217 3.26 -7.53 9.10
N GLU A 218 2.67 -7.60 10.29
CA GLU A 218 1.77 -6.55 10.78
C GLU A 218 2.45 -5.18 10.86
N ARG A 219 3.78 -5.13 11.05
CA ARG A 219 4.56 -3.87 11.00
C ARG A 219 4.57 -3.25 9.61
N ALA A 220 4.60 -4.04 8.55
CA ALA A 220 4.53 -3.51 7.18
C ALA A 220 3.18 -2.85 6.92
N ILE A 221 2.09 -3.48 7.37
CA ILE A 221 0.74 -2.90 7.28
C ILE A 221 0.62 -1.65 8.17
N ALA A 222 1.16 -1.69 9.39
CA ALA A 222 1.19 -0.52 10.27
C ALA A 222 1.96 0.63 9.62
N THR A 223 3.08 0.34 8.97
CA THR A 223 3.88 1.30 8.19
C THR A 223 3.07 1.89 7.04
N LEU A 224 2.33 1.07 6.29
CA LEU A 224 1.39 1.58 5.28
C LEU A 224 0.35 2.53 5.90
N LYS A 225 -0.20 2.20 7.08
CA LYS A 225 -1.19 3.05 7.78
C LYS A 225 -0.60 4.36 8.33
N THR A 226 0.73 4.49 8.43
CA THR A 226 1.36 5.79 8.74
C THR A 226 1.17 6.81 7.61
N TRP A 227 0.88 6.35 6.39
CA TRP A 227 0.33 7.20 5.33
C TRP A 227 -1.16 7.38 5.60
N LYS A 228 -1.50 8.47 6.31
CA LYS A 228 -2.84 8.67 6.89
C LYS A 228 -3.96 8.67 5.84
N LEU A 229 -3.66 8.93 4.57
CA LEU A 229 -4.62 8.80 3.49
C LEU A 229 -5.19 7.37 3.38
N LEU A 230 -4.38 6.34 3.67
CA LEU A 230 -4.81 4.94 3.64
C LEU A 230 -5.64 4.52 4.87
N THR A 231 -5.75 5.35 5.90
CA THR A 231 -6.65 5.09 7.04
C THR A 231 -8.11 5.09 6.59
N LYS A 232 -8.46 5.96 5.64
CA LYS A 232 -9.76 5.97 4.95
C LYS A 232 -9.66 6.80 3.67
N LEU A 233 -9.86 6.15 2.51
CA LEU A 233 -9.89 6.83 1.23
C LEU A 233 -11.23 7.52 1.02
N ARG A 234 -11.19 8.86 0.92
CA ARG A 234 -12.34 9.72 0.61
C ARG A 234 -12.34 10.14 -0.86
N CYS A 235 -12.21 9.15 -1.75
CA CYS A 235 -12.16 9.37 -3.19
C CYS A 235 -12.73 8.15 -3.93
N CYS A 236 -12.85 8.26 -5.25
CA CYS A 236 -13.30 7.14 -6.09
C CYS A 236 -12.40 5.90 -5.85
N PRO A 237 -12.98 4.70 -5.59
CA PRO A 237 -12.19 3.49 -5.30
C PRO A 237 -11.23 3.10 -6.42
N ARG A 238 -11.53 3.48 -7.67
CA ARG A 238 -10.65 3.27 -8.82
C ARG A 238 -9.29 3.97 -8.69
N ARG A 239 -9.17 4.97 -7.81
CA ARG A 239 -7.93 5.67 -7.51
C ARG A 239 -7.05 4.95 -6.49
N ALA A 240 -7.59 3.97 -5.77
CA ALA A 240 -6.87 3.30 -4.69
C ALA A 240 -5.58 2.65 -5.18
N THR A 241 -5.59 1.98 -6.34
CA THR A 241 -4.39 1.41 -6.94
C THR A 241 -3.30 2.45 -7.14
N ALA A 242 -3.60 3.56 -7.82
CA ALA A 242 -2.61 4.62 -8.06
C ALA A 242 -2.07 5.22 -6.75
N ILE A 243 -2.93 5.41 -5.75
CA ILE A 243 -2.52 5.93 -4.44
C ILE A 243 -1.58 4.94 -3.72
N VAL A 244 -1.92 3.65 -3.71
CA VAL A 244 -1.09 2.60 -3.09
C VAL A 244 0.26 2.53 -3.79
N GLN A 245 0.28 2.49 -5.12
CA GLN A 245 1.52 2.43 -5.91
C GLN A 245 2.39 3.68 -5.71
N ALA A 246 1.78 4.86 -5.67
CA ALA A 246 2.50 6.10 -5.37
C ALA A 246 3.14 6.07 -3.96
N ILE A 247 2.40 5.58 -2.98
CA ILE A 247 2.90 5.42 -1.61
C ILE A 247 4.04 4.40 -1.54
N LEU A 248 3.99 3.31 -2.31
CA LEU A 248 5.08 2.33 -2.38
C LEU A 248 6.38 2.95 -2.89
N VAL A 249 6.30 3.75 -3.97
CA VAL A 249 7.46 4.46 -4.52
C VAL A 249 8.07 5.40 -3.48
N LEU A 250 7.24 6.24 -2.87
CA LEU A 250 7.70 7.17 -1.84
C LEU A 250 8.25 6.45 -0.61
N HIS A 251 7.62 5.35 -0.19
CA HIS A 251 8.09 4.56 0.94
C HIS A 251 9.46 3.95 0.66
N ARG A 252 9.71 3.48 -0.55
CA ARG A 252 11.03 2.98 -0.94
C ARG A 252 12.08 4.08 -0.92
N VAL A 253 11.77 5.26 -1.44
CA VAL A 253 12.70 6.41 -1.39
C VAL A 253 13.04 6.80 0.05
N GLU A 254 12.05 6.75 0.95
CA GLU A 254 12.24 7.07 2.36
C GLU A 254 13.05 6.01 3.12
N THR A 255 12.90 4.73 2.75
CA THR A 255 13.50 3.60 3.48
C THR A 255 14.76 3.03 2.86
N SER A 256 15.07 3.37 1.61
CA SER A 256 16.27 2.89 0.93
C SER A 256 17.50 3.59 1.55
N PRO A 257 18.43 2.87 2.19
CA PRO A 257 19.61 3.51 2.80
C PRO A 257 20.59 4.08 1.77
N TYR A 258 20.46 3.71 0.48
CA TYR A 258 21.34 4.19 -0.59
C TYR A 258 20.57 4.26 -1.93
N SER A 259 20.41 5.46 -2.48
CA SER A 259 20.18 5.72 -3.92
C SER A 259 20.58 7.15 -4.21
#